data_AF-A0A812V945-F1
#
_entry.id   AF-A0A812V945-F1
#
_cell.length_a   1.000
_cell.length_b   1.000
_cell.length_c   1.000
_cell.angle_alpha   90.00
_cell.angle_beta   90.00
_cell.angle_gamma   90.00
#
_symmetry.space_group_name_H-M   'P 1'
#
loop_
_entity.id
_entity.type
_entity.pdbx_description
1 polymer ?
#
loop_
_entity_poly.entity_id
_entity_poly.type
_entity_poly.pdbx_seq_one_letter_code
_entity_poly.pdbx_strand_id
1 'polypeptide(L)'
;MTSTFSKVGGLIDDDEEERRQISLQAQALYKKAQDAYSSQGSKEHVLRLFEDAEAAMRPLLGGGLATLEPQELETVLKGRLHQAVSLAQMTEVPNRWSRVKSLSEDVLQFDFNNAHARWLRGLCLRSQSKMKEAEEECRRAVECARSQGKDAEAQQWEKEISETFDISGANQTRKSTEERGDTDHAGSSESSSKASKKSSSAAMQKGFLNRPTRKTEVTGQRKGSEPSQTDQDGTKAGSTEESQMSKPSVREAELERELEKLRTSYEEQEVHLHQQIMSLKAMKSEEQHFRDEAEALLQELESQSTATPSASSSCLPADAQAALQVATDRMQAGRAWAENEQQRYVEFSTEVLTLQEMSAREFREQEDVGLKQSKELRELAKRFGDLLRLARLLDGYVRERSAGREQDADVQQLAQQVADFRGLSWTVKISAMVDDGAILRIFVVSAVLGMLFTLAVVVETGLGQTCSLTCGRAVP
;
A
#
# COMPACT_ATOMS: atom_id res chain seq x y z
N MET A 1 -47.25 37.04 -18.20
CA MET A 1 -46.64 36.16 -17.19
C MET A 1 -45.16 36.02 -17.54
N THR A 2 -44.32 36.85 -16.93
CA THR A 2 -42.88 36.90 -17.17
C THR A 2 -42.18 36.22 -15.99
N SER A 3 -41.67 35.01 -16.23
CA SER A 3 -40.90 34.25 -15.24
C SER A 3 -39.55 34.92 -15.00
N THR A 4 -39.40 35.54 -13.83
CA THR A 4 -38.12 36.02 -13.32
C THR A 4 -37.31 34.83 -12.81
N PHE A 5 -36.39 34.33 -13.65
CA PHE A 5 -35.33 33.43 -13.22
C PHE A 5 -34.39 34.18 -12.26
N SER A 6 -34.48 33.85 -10.97
CA SER A 6 -33.58 34.36 -9.95
C SER A 6 -32.19 33.79 -10.23
N LYS A 7 -31.24 34.68 -10.50
CA LYS A 7 -29.87 34.38 -10.89
C LYS A 7 -29.09 33.92 -9.65
N VAL A 8 -29.15 32.62 -9.35
CA VAL A 8 -28.30 31.96 -8.34
C VAL A 8 -26.90 31.83 -8.93
N GLY A 9 -26.09 32.87 -8.79
CA GLY A 9 -24.79 32.97 -9.46
C GLY A 9 -23.66 33.53 -8.59
N GLY A 10 -23.70 33.34 -7.27
CA GLY A 10 -22.70 33.95 -6.39
C GLY A 10 -22.48 33.31 -5.03
N LEU A 11 -22.77 32.01 -4.86
CA LEU A 11 -22.51 31.32 -3.59
C LEU A 11 -21.35 30.30 -3.65
N ILE A 12 -20.76 30.06 -4.83
CA ILE A 12 -19.75 29.01 -5.00
C ILE A 12 -18.34 29.51 -4.65
N ASP A 13 -18.05 30.81 -4.81
CA ASP A 13 -16.71 31.34 -4.58
C ASP A 13 -16.37 31.51 -3.09
N ASP A 14 -17.36 31.73 -2.22
CA ASP A 14 -17.14 31.92 -0.77
C ASP A 14 -16.73 30.60 -0.08
N ASP A 15 -17.26 29.47 -0.53
CA ASP A 15 -16.98 28.14 0.04
C ASP A 15 -15.53 27.69 -0.22
N GLU A 16 -14.95 28.04 -1.38
CA GLU A 16 -13.57 27.66 -1.72
C GLU A 16 -12.54 28.45 -0.90
N GLU A 17 -12.78 29.73 -0.67
CA GLU A 17 -11.91 30.56 0.16
C GLU A 17 -11.98 30.14 1.64
N GLU A 18 -13.18 29.86 2.16
CA GLU A 18 -13.33 29.32 3.53
C GLU A 18 -12.60 27.98 3.69
N ARG A 19 -12.75 27.08 2.71
CA ARG A 19 -12.01 25.80 2.70
C ARG A 19 -10.50 26.00 2.75
N ARG A 20 -9.95 26.90 1.92
CA ARG A 20 -8.51 27.21 1.91
C ARG A 20 -8.05 27.76 3.26
N GLN A 21 -8.82 28.64 3.88
CA GLN A 21 -8.48 29.21 5.18
C GLN A 21 -8.44 28.14 6.28
N ILE A 22 -9.44 27.24 6.31
CA ILE A 22 -9.48 26.11 7.24
C ILE A 22 -8.27 25.19 7.03
N SER A 23 -7.97 24.85 5.77
CA SER A 23 -6.83 24.01 5.39
C SER A 23 -5.49 24.62 5.83
N LEU A 24 -5.27 25.92 5.57
CA LEU A 24 -4.05 26.63 5.99
C LEU A 24 -3.90 26.68 7.52
N GLN A 25 -5.00 26.96 8.23
CA GLN A 25 -4.99 26.98 9.70
C GLN A 25 -4.65 25.60 10.27
N ALA A 26 -5.27 24.54 9.75
CA ALA A 26 -4.99 23.18 10.17
C ALA A 26 -3.56 22.75 9.87
N GLN A 27 -3.03 23.06 8.69
CA GLN A 27 -1.63 22.76 8.32
C GLN A 27 -0.64 23.43 9.29
N ALA A 28 -0.91 24.67 9.71
CA ALA A 28 -0.08 25.35 10.71
C ALA A 28 -0.11 24.64 12.08
N LEU A 29 -1.27 24.14 12.50
CA LEU A 29 -1.42 23.36 13.74
C LEU A 29 -0.74 21.99 13.65
N TYR A 30 -0.88 21.28 12.53
CA TYR A 30 -0.18 20.01 12.30
C TYR A 30 1.34 20.18 12.31
N LYS A 31 1.85 21.24 11.67
CA LYS A 31 3.28 21.56 11.71
C LYS A 31 3.75 21.82 13.14
N LYS A 32 3.01 22.61 13.92
CA LYS A 32 3.30 22.84 15.34
C LYS A 32 3.30 21.54 16.16
N ALA A 33 2.35 20.64 15.91
CA ALA A 33 2.28 19.34 16.56
C ALA A 33 3.50 18.45 16.19
N GLN A 34 3.91 18.47 14.92
CA GLN A 34 5.06 17.74 14.41
C GLN A 34 6.40 18.28 14.97
N ASP A 35 6.53 19.60 15.09
CA ASP A 35 7.68 20.24 15.71
C ASP A 35 7.79 19.81 17.19
N ALA A 36 6.66 19.80 17.92
CA ALA A 36 6.60 19.34 19.31
C ALA A 36 6.87 17.83 19.45
N TYR A 37 6.42 17.01 18.50
CA TYR A 37 6.72 15.58 18.42
C TYR A 37 8.24 15.37 18.24
N SER A 38 8.87 16.14 17.35
CA SER A 38 10.29 16.04 17.05
C SER A 38 11.17 16.55 18.18
N SER A 39 10.73 17.55 18.93
CA SER A 39 11.46 18.11 20.07
C SER A 39 11.37 17.28 21.36
N GLN A 40 10.86 16.05 21.29
CA GLN A 40 10.61 15.17 22.45
C GLN A 40 9.70 15.82 23.51
N GLY A 41 8.67 16.56 23.08
CA GLY A 41 7.66 17.11 24.00
C GLY A 41 6.94 16.02 24.81
N SER A 42 6.24 16.41 25.87
CA SER A 42 5.36 15.48 26.59
C SER A 42 4.40 14.82 25.60
N LYS A 43 4.32 13.48 25.60
CA LYS A 43 3.46 12.70 24.69
C LYS A 43 2.00 13.14 24.75
N GLU A 44 1.53 13.51 25.95
CA GLU A 44 0.18 14.04 26.18
C GLU A 44 -0.02 15.39 25.51
N HIS A 45 0.98 16.27 25.60
CA HIS A 45 0.93 17.58 24.96
C HIS A 45 0.92 17.44 23.44
N VAL A 46 1.77 16.56 22.90
CA VAL A 46 1.83 16.29 21.46
C VAL A 46 0.52 15.69 20.95
N LEU A 47 -0.05 14.73 21.67
CA LEU A 47 -1.36 14.16 21.34
C LEU A 47 -2.45 15.23 21.28
N ARG A 48 -2.51 16.13 22.29
CA ARG A 48 -3.45 17.25 22.30
C ARG A 48 -3.27 18.19 21.11
N LEU A 49 -2.03 18.52 20.74
CA LEU A 49 -1.77 19.38 19.57
C LEU A 49 -2.26 18.75 18.27
N PHE A 50 -2.12 17.43 18.10
CA PHE A 50 -2.68 16.74 16.93
C PHE A 50 -4.21 16.66 16.98
N GLU A 51 -4.82 16.48 18.16
CA GLU A 51 -6.28 16.52 18.34
C GLU A 51 -6.85 17.93 18.03
N ASP A 52 -6.15 18.99 18.44
CA ASP A 52 -6.51 20.38 18.13
C ASP A 52 -6.40 20.68 16.62
N ALA A 53 -5.37 20.16 15.96
CA ALA A 53 -5.19 20.29 14.51
C ALA A 53 -6.33 19.58 13.74
N GLU A 54 -6.70 18.38 14.18
CA GLU A 54 -7.82 17.63 13.56
C GLU A 54 -9.18 18.26 13.87
N ALA A 55 -9.36 18.85 15.06
CA ALA A 55 -10.55 19.61 15.40
C ALA A 55 -10.73 20.84 14.48
N ALA A 56 -9.63 21.50 14.09
CA ALA A 56 -9.67 22.58 13.10
C ALA A 56 -10.07 22.09 11.70
N MET A 57 -9.68 20.86 11.30
CA MET A 57 -10.10 20.23 10.03
C MET A 57 -11.54 19.73 10.02
N ARG A 58 -12.23 19.71 11.17
CA ARG A 58 -13.55 19.09 11.32
C ARG A 58 -14.60 19.55 10.28
N PRO A 59 -14.68 20.84 9.88
CA PRO A 59 -15.62 21.26 8.85
C PRO A 59 -15.40 20.55 7.50
N LEU A 60 -14.14 20.32 7.13
CA LEU A 60 -13.76 19.62 5.89
C LEU A 60 -13.94 18.11 5.99
N LEU A 61 -13.87 17.55 7.21
CA LEU A 61 -14.06 16.13 7.48
C LEU A 61 -15.53 15.69 7.51
N GLY A 62 -16.49 16.61 7.36
CA GLY A 62 -17.92 16.30 7.42
C GLY A 62 -18.39 15.28 6.37
N GLY A 63 -17.73 15.24 5.21
CA GLY A 63 -17.95 14.24 4.16
C GLY A 63 -17.10 12.97 4.28
N GLY A 64 -16.28 12.86 5.33
CA GLY A 64 -15.29 11.80 5.51
C GLY A 64 -13.95 12.08 4.80
N LEU A 65 -12.95 11.24 5.06
CA LEU A 65 -11.58 11.42 4.54
C LEU A 65 -11.51 11.44 3.01
N ALA A 66 -12.43 10.75 2.31
CA ALA A 66 -12.46 10.68 0.86
C ALA A 66 -12.82 12.01 0.16
N THR A 67 -13.33 13.00 0.90
CA THR A 67 -13.71 14.32 0.36
C THR A 67 -12.60 15.38 0.45
N LEU A 68 -11.52 15.05 1.16
CA LEU A 68 -10.35 15.91 1.30
C LEU A 68 -9.55 15.98 0.00
N GLU A 69 -8.94 17.14 -0.27
CA GLU A 69 -7.95 17.24 -1.33
C GLU A 69 -6.71 16.40 -0.99
N PRO A 70 -5.93 15.95 -1.99
CA PRO A 70 -4.77 15.08 -1.73
C PRO A 70 -3.78 15.63 -0.69
N GLN A 71 -3.53 16.94 -0.66
CA GLN A 71 -2.63 17.57 0.33
C GLN A 71 -3.25 17.61 1.73
N GLU A 72 -4.55 17.88 1.82
CA GLU A 72 -5.31 17.87 3.07
C GLU A 72 -5.33 16.46 3.66
N LEU A 73 -5.64 15.47 2.82
CA LEU A 73 -5.66 14.06 3.17
C LEU A 73 -4.29 13.61 3.68
N GLU A 74 -3.22 13.87 2.93
CA GLU A 74 -1.86 13.51 3.34
C GLU A 74 -1.51 14.08 4.72
N THR A 75 -1.88 15.35 4.97
CA THR A 75 -1.64 16.02 6.24
C THR A 75 -2.40 15.34 7.40
N VAL A 76 -3.69 15.04 7.20
CA VAL A 76 -4.53 14.37 8.20
C VAL A 76 -4.02 12.95 8.47
N LEU A 77 -3.67 12.17 7.43
CA LEU A 77 -3.17 10.81 7.58
C LEU A 77 -1.85 10.76 8.35
N LYS A 78 -0.91 11.67 8.06
CA LYS A 78 0.33 11.81 8.85
C LYS A 78 0.03 12.16 10.31
N GLY A 79 -0.91 13.08 10.54
CA GLY A 79 -1.39 13.44 11.86
C GLY A 79 -1.94 12.25 12.65
N ARG A 80 -2.87 11.50 12.06
CA ARG A 80 -3.46 10.29 12.67
C ARG A 80 -2.42 9.22 12.96
N LEU A 81 -1.45 9.03 12.07
CA LEU A 81 -0.34 8.11 12.31
C LEU A 81 0.50 8.54 13.53
N HIS A 82 0.83 9.83 13.67
CA HIS A 82 1.56 10.35 14.83
C HIS A 82 0.75 10.27 16.14
N GLN A 83 -0.57 10.51 16.09
CA GLN A 83 -1.47 10.28 17.23
C GLN A 83 -1.43 8.80 17.65
N ALA A 84 -1.54 7.87 16.69
CA ALA A 84 -1.53 6.44 16.95
C ALA A 84 -0.21 5.97 17.57
N VAL A 85 0.94 6.46 17.08
CA VAL A 85 2.25 6.20 17.70
C VAL A 85 2.31 6.75 19.13
N SER A 86 1.87 7.98 19.35
CA SER A 86 1.88 8.61 20.68
C SER A 86 1.01 7.84 21.67
N LEU A 87 -0.19 7.43 21.26
CA LEU A 87 -1.11 6.60 22.06
C LEU A 87 -0.54 5.22 22.38
N ALA A 88 0.09 4.54 21.41
CA ALA A 88 0.71 3.23 21.63
C ALA A 88 1.83 3.32 22.70
N GLN A 89 2.55 4.44 22.73
CA GLN A 89 3.60 4.71 23.70
C GLN A 89 3.12 5.16 25.09
N MET A 90 1.82 5.41 25.29
CA MET A 90 1.22 5.80 26.57
C MET A 90 0.52 4.60 27.19
N THR A 91 1.04 4.06 28.30
CA THR A 91 0.49 2.84 28.94
C THR A 91 -0.71 3.09 29.84
N GLU A 92 -0.92 4.34 30.24
CA GLU A 92 -1.91 4.72 31.25
C GLU A 92 -3.28 5.08 30.64
N VAL A 93 -3.36 5.23 29.30
CA VAL A 93 -4.60 5.63 28.62
C VAL A 93 -5.56 4.43 28.50
N PRO A 94 -6.79 4.54 29.02
CA PRO A 94 -7.80 3.49 28.86
C PRO A 94 -8.20 3.35 27.39
N ASN A 95 -8.51 2.13 26.95
CA ASN A 95 -8.92 1.83 25.57
C ASN A 95 -7.94 2.31 24.49
N ARG A 96 -6.66 2.51 24.83
CA ARG A 96 -5.65 3.01 23.89
C ARG A 96 -5.57 2.19 22.61
N TRP A 97 -5.65 0.86 22.71
CA TRP A 97 -5.51 -0.02 21.56
C TRP A 97 -6.71 0.05 20.61
N SER A 98 -7.91 0.32 21.12
CA SER A 98 -9.07 0.58 20.26
C SER A 98 -8.89 1.87 19.45
N ARG A 99 -8.36 2.93 20.07
CA ARG A 99 -8.06 4.21 19.39
C ARG A 99 -6.92 4.05 18.38
N VAL A 100 -5.82 3.38 18.77
CA VAL A 100 -4.69 3.10 17.86
C VAL A 100 -5.15 2.28 16.66
N LYS A 101 -6.00 1.26 16.87
CA LYS A 101 -6.58 0.47 15.79
C LYS A 101 -7.35 1.35 14.80
N SER A 102 -8.31 2.15 15.28
CA SER A 102 -9.11 3.04 14.43
C SER A 102 -8.21 3.96 13.60
N LEU A 103 -7.26 4.66 14.24
CA LEU A 103 -6.36 5.58 13.55
C LEU A 103 -5.46 4.87 12.52
N SER A 104 -4.97 3.66 12.84
CA SER A 104 -4.16 2.88 11.89
C SER A 104 -4.97 2.36 10.71
N GLU A 105 -6.24 1.97 10.93
CA GLU A 105 -7.14 1.50 9.87
C GLU A 105 -7.53 2.63 8.93
N ASP A 106 -7.77 3.84 9.46
CA ASP A 106 -7.98 5.03 8.64
C ASP A 106 -6.78 5.33 7.73
N VAL A 107 -5.54 5.17 8.24
CA VAL A 107 -4.33 5.34 7.41
C VAL A 107 -4.23 4.24 6.37
N LEU A 108 -4.47 2.98 6.74
CA LEU A 108 -4.36 1.84 5.82
C LEU A 108 -5.45 1.83 4.74
N GLN A 109 -6.58 2.51 4.95
CA GLN A 109 -7.62 2.67 3.93
C GLN A 109 -7.11 3.47 2.72
N PHE A 110 -6.21 4.44 2.92
CA PHE A 110 -5.71 5.32 1.86
C PHE A 110 -4.23 5.06 1.50
N ASP A 111 -3.44 4.50 2.44
CA ASP A 111 -2.04 4.12 2.25
C ASP A 111 -1.84 2.68 2.74
N PHE A 112 -2.27 1.71 1.93
CA PHE A 112 -2.21 0.27 2.24
C PHE A 112 -0.79 -0.24 2.48
N ASN A 113 0.22 0.45 1.93
CA ASN A 113 1.63 0.08 2.05
C ASN A 113 2.32 0.81 3.20
N ASN A 114 1.58 1.52 4.06
CA ASN A 114 2.16 2.20 5.21
C ASN A 114 2.69 1.20 6.26
N ALA A 115 4.00 1.01 6.27
CA ALA A 115 4.67 0.08 7.16
C ALA A 115 4.39 0.35 8.65
N HIS A 116 4.35 1.61 9.07
CA HIS A 116 4.09 1.97 10.47
C HIS A 116 2.64 1.71 10.88
N ALA A 117 1.66 2.01 10.02
CA ALA A 117 0.26 1.73 10.33
C ALA A 117 0.01 0.23 10.45
N ARG A 118 0.61 -0.60 9.57
CA ARG A 118 0.58 -2.07 9.70
C ARG A 118 1.21 -2.55 11.00
N TRP A 119 2.37 -2.01 11.35
CA TRP A 119 3.04 -2.34 12.61
C TRP A 119 2.14 -2.05 13.81
N LEU A 120 1.52 -0.86 13.86
CA LEU A 120 0.58 -0.49 14.91
C LEU A 120 -0.65 -1.39 14.95
N ARG A 121 -1.21 -1.77 13.80
CA ARG A 121 -2.31 -2.73 13.70
C ARG A 121 -1.93 -4.10 14.25
N GLY A 122 -0.73 -4.60 13.94
CA GLY A 122 -0.18 -5.83 14.52
C GLY A 122 -0.06 -5.75 16.05
N LEU A 123 0.41 -4.63 16.59
CA LEU A 123 0.45 -4.41 18.05
C LEU A 123 -0.95 -4.39 18.69
N CYS A 124 -1.95 -3.81 18.01
CA CYS A 124 -3.35 -3.84 18.43
C CYS A 124 -3.90 -5.27 18.46
N LEU A 125 -3.69 -6.05 17.40
CA LEU A 125 -4.12 -7.46 17.32
C LEU A 125 -3.48 -8.30 18.43
N ARG A 126 -2.20 -8.05 18.73
CA ARG A 126 -1.50 -8.70 19.84
C ARG A 126 -2.17 -8.38 21.18
N SER A 127 -2.58 -7.13 21.40
CA SER A 127 -3.28 -6.73 22.62
C SER A 127 -4.66 -7.38 22.79
N GLN A 128 -5.26 -7.82 21.68
CA GLN A 128 -6.55 -8.53 21.62
C GLN A 128 -6.38 -10.07 21.67
N SER A 129 -5.18 -10.56 22.01
CA SER A 129 -4.84 -11.99 22.05
C SER A 129 -4.92 -12.72 20.70
N LYS A 130 -4.96 -11.99 19.58
CA LYS A 130 -4.95 -12.55 18.22
C LYS A 130 -3.51 -12.74 17.73
N MET A 131 -2.76 -13.62 18.40
CA MET A 131 -1.30 -13.73 18.23
C MET A 131 -0.86 -14.06 16.80
N LYS A 132 -1.54 -14.99 16.11
CA LYS A 132 -1.20 -15.36 14.73
C LYS A 132 -1.42 -14.21 13.74
N GLU A 133 -2.59 -13.57 13.80
CA GLU A 133 -2.92 -12.41 12.96
C GLU A 133 -1.95 -11.25 13.24
N ALA A 134 -1.57 -11.04 14.50
CA ALA A 134 -0.63 -10.01 14.90
C ALA A 134 0.77 -10.25 14.33
N GLU A 135 1.26 -11.49 14.39
CA GLU A 135 2.57 -11.89 13.84
C GLU A 135 2.62 -11.69 12.33
N GLU A 136 1.57 -12.13 11.62
CA GLU A 136 1.46 -11.97 10.17
C GLU A 136 1.43 -10.48 9.76
N GLU A 137 0.62 -9.66 10.44
CA GLU A 137 0.53 -8.24 10.12
C GLU A 137 1.85 -7.49 10.43
N CYS A 138 2.56 -7.88 11.50
CA CYS A 138 3.89 -7.38 11.80
C CYS A 138 4.92 -7.80 10.74
N ARG A 139 4.87 -9.03 10.20
CA ARG A 139 5.75 -9.44 9.09
C ARG A 139 5.50 -8.63 7.83
N ARG A 140 4.23 -8.41 7.46
CA ARG A 140 3.86 -7.55 6.32
C ARG A 140 4.37 -6.11 6.51
N ALA A 141 4.36 -5.59 7.74
CA ALA A 141 4.95 -4.29 8.06
C ALA A 141 6.47 -4.25 7.80
N VAL A 142 7.21 -5.31 8.16
CA VAL A 142 8.65 -5.45 7.88
C VAL A 142 8.92 -5.48 6.37
N GLU A 143 8.14 -6.23 5.61
CA GLU A 143 8.24 -6.29 4.15
C GLU A 143 8.00 -4.92 3.51
N CYS A 144 6.95 -4.20 3.95
CA CYS A 144 6.67 -2.84 3.51
C CYS A 144 7.82 -1.88 3.87
N ALA A 145 8.43 -2.02 5.05
CA ALA A 145 9.57 -1.19 5.43
C ALA A 145 10.79 -1.44 4.52
N ARG A 146 11.07 -2.71 4.17
CA ARG A 146 12.16 -3.06 3.23
C ARG A 146 11.89 -2.50 1.84
N SER A 147 10.69 -2.64 1.31
CA SER A 147 10.35 -2.12 -0.03
C SER A 147 10.42 -0.59 -0.10
N GLN A 148 10.22 0.10 1.04
CA GLN A 148 10.41 1.55 1.19
C GLN A 148 11.88 1.97 1.41
N GLY A 149 12.84 1.04 1.43
CA GLY A 149 14.25 1.32 1.70
C GLY A 149 14.54 1.69 3.17
N LYS A 150 13.68 1.28 4.10
CA LYS A 150 13.84 1.48 5.56
C LYS A 150 14.40 0.22 6.24
N ASP A 151 15.50 -0.31 5.73
CA ASP A 151 16.08 -1.58 6.19
C ASP A 151 16.41 -1.60 7.69
N ALA A 152 16.81 -0.46 8.26
CA ALA A 152 17.11 -0.36 9.68
C ALA A 152 15.88 -0.58 10.57
N GLU A 153 14.73 -0.02 10.17
CA GLU A 153 13.46 -0.23 10.88
C GLU A 153 12.97 -1.67 10.70
N ALA A 154 13.07 -2.20 9.48
CA ALA A 154 12.72 -3.57 9.17
C ALA A 154 13.50 -4.58 10.01
N GLN A 155 14.83 -4.44 10.12
CA GLN A 155 15.69 -5.29 10.94
C GLN A 155 15.34 -5.19 12.43
N GLN A 156 15.05 -3.98 12.91
CA GLN A 156 14.63 -3.79 14.30
C GLN A 156 13.31 -4.51 14.58
N TRP A 157 12.31 -4.33 13.73
CA TRP A 157 10.99 -4.93 13.90
C TRP A 157 11.03 -6.45 13.76
N GLU A 158 11.83 -7.00 12.84
CA GLU A 158 12.05 -8.44 12.71
C GLU A 158 12.62 -9.05 14.00
N LYS A 159 13.58 -8.35 14.63
CA LYS A 159 14.08 -8.73 15.95
C LYS A 159 12.97 -8.67 17.01
N GLU A 160 12.18 -7.60 17.05
CA GLU A 160 11.05 -7.49 17.99
C GLU A 160 9.99 -8.58 17.78
N ILE A 161 9.74 -9.01 16.54
CA ILE A 161 8.87 -10.15 16.22
C ILE A 161 9.44 -11.42 16.84
N SER A 162 10.71 -11.75 16.57
CA SER A 162 11.33 -12.97 17.13
C SER A 162 11.27 -13.00 18.66
N GLU A 163 11.60 -11.89 19.33
CA GLU A 163 11.57 -11.81 20.79
C GLU A 163 10.14 -11.93 21.38
N THR A 164 9.14 -11.42 20.67
CA THR A 164 7.75 -11.39 21.17
C THR A 164 7.01 -12.71 20.91
N PHE A 165 7.18 -13.30 19.73
CA PHE A 165 6.36 -14.41 19.25
C PHE A 165 7.00 -15.79 19.44
N ASP A 166 8.34 -15.90 19.55
CA ASP A 166 9.02 -17.20 19.75
C ASP A 166 8.87 -17.79 21.17
N ILE A 167 8.24 -17.06 22.10
CA ILE A 167 8.06 -17.50 23.50
C ILE A 167 7.22 -18.80 23.59
N SER A 168 6.39 -19.11 22.59
CA SER A 168 5.63 -20.36 22.54
C SER A 168 6.50 -21.62 22.44
N GLY A 169 7.73 -21.53 21.92
CA GLY A 169 8.64 -22.68 21.83
C GLY A 169 9.31 -23.05 23.16
N ALA A 170 9.59 -22.06 24.01
CA ALA A 170 10.36 -22.26 25.24
C ALA A 170 9.55 -22.89 26.39
N ASN A 171 8.22 -22.82 26.34
CA ASN A 171 7.36 -23.42 27.37
C ASN A 171 6.98 -24.89 27.09
N GLN A 172 7.22 -25.42 25.89
CA GLN A 172 6.99 -26.85 25.62
C GLN A 172 8.13 -27.74 26.13
N THR A 173 9.36 -27.23 26.25
CA THR A 173 10.52 -28.04 26.67
C THR A 173 10.60 -28.26 28.19
N ARG A 174 9.81 -27.54 29.00
CA ARG A 174 9.80 -27.73 30.46
C ARG A 174 8.76 -28.72 30.98
N LYS A 175 7.85 -29.22 30.14
CA LYS A 175 6.82 -30.20 30.56
C LYS A 175 7.21 -31.67 30.31
N SER A 176 8.46 -31.94 29.94
CA SER A 176 8.94 -33.29 29.59
C SER A 176 10.00 -33.85 30.54
N THR A 177 10.25 -33.20 31.69
CA THR A 177 11.32 -33.61 32.64
C THR A 177 10.81 -33.89 34.06
N GLU A 178 9.50 -34.08 34.25
CA GLU A 178 8.90 -34.48 35.53
C GLU A 178 7.97 -35.67 35.34
N GLU A 179 8.52 -36.80 34.89
CA GLU A 179 7.88 -38.11 35.04
C GLU A 179 8.96 -39.21 35.12
N ARG A 180 9.80 -39.14 36.17
CA ARG A 180 10.42 -40.33 36.76
C ARG A 180 11.16 -39.98 38.05
N GLY A 181 10.65 -40.50 39.17
CA GLY A 181 11.44 -40.72 40.38
C GLY A 181 10.73 -40.37 41.68
N ASP A 182 9.96 -41.33 42.21
CA ASP A 182 9.68 -41.45 43.64
C ASP A 182 10.99 -41.37 44.46
N THR A 183 11.00 -40.57 45.52
CA THR A 183 11.49 -41.00 46.84
C THR A 183 11.14 -39.97 47.92
N ASP A 184 10.55 -40.48 49.00
CA ASP A 184 10.22 -39.80 50.24
C ASP A 184 11.38 -38.99 50.82
N HIS A 185 11.14 -37.72 51.18
CA HIS A 185 11.64 -37.18 52.44
C HIS A 185 10.93 -35.90 52.88
N ALA A 186 10.46 -35.96 54.12
CA ALA A 186 9.89 -34.86 54.88
C ALA A 186 10.99 -33.87 55.32
N GLY A 187 10.69 -32.58 55.28
CA GLY A 187 11.49 -31.59 56.01
C GLY A 187 11.45 -30.16 55.47
N SER A 188 10.61 -29.34 56.12
CA SER A 188 10.90 -27.95 56.53
C SER A 188 11.17 -26.86 55.48
N SER A 189 10.31 -25.83 55.54
CA SER A 189 10.61 -24.38 55.49
C SER A 189 11.68 -23.85 54.55
N GLU A 190 11.28 -23.03 53.58
CA GLU A 190 11.33 -21.56 53.70
C GLU A 190 10.78 -20.87 52.45
N SER A 191 9.86 -19.94 52.70
CA SER A 191 9.25 -19.03 51.74
C SER A 191 10.28 -18.03 51.20
N SER A 192 10.57 -18.07 49.90
CA SER A 192 11.12 -16.90 49.18
C SER A 192 10.26 -16.56 47.97
N SER A 193 9.44 -15.52 48.15
CA SER A 193 8.65 -14.87 47.11
C SER A 193 9.58 -14.07 46.20
N LYS A 194 10.11 -14.73 45.17
CA LYS A 194 10.92 -14.07 44.14
C LYS A 194 9.99 -13.38 43.15
N ALA A 195 9.81 -12.08 43.35
CA ALA A 195 9.03 -11.19 42.51
C ALA A 195 9.44 -11.32 41.02
N SER A 196 8.50 -11.74 40.20
CA SER A 196 8.58 -11.67 38.74
C SER A 196 8.63 -10.21 38.32
N LYS A 197 9.81 -9.74 37.90
CA LYS A 197 9.99 -8.43 37.27
C LYS A 197 9.14 -8.37 35.99
N LYS A 198 8.01 -7.67 36.08
CA LYS A 198 7.22 -7.17 34.95
C LYS A 198 8.17 -6.42 34.00
N SER A 199 8.45 -6.98 32.82
CA SER A 199 9.16 -6.29 31.74
C SER A 199 8.23 -5.25 31.12
N SER A 200 8.19 -4.05 31.70
CA SER A 200 7.49 -2.91 31.12
C SER A 200 8.21 -2.46 29.85
N SER A 201 7.72 -2.91 28.69
CA SER A 201 7.59 -2.15 27.43
C SER A 201 8.63 -1.03 27.15
N ALA A 202 9.92 -1.34 27.18
CA ALA A 202 10.98 -0.42 26.74
C ALA A 202 11.21 -0.46 25.20
N ALA A 203 10.51 -1.34 24.48
CA ALA A 203 10.75 -1.64 23.07
C ALA A 203 10.40 -0.47 22.11
N MET A 204 9.34 0.29 22.36
CA MET A 204 8.95 1.39 21.45
C MET A 204 9.78 2.67 21.59
N GLN A 205 10.76 2.72 22.51
CA GLN A 205 11.42 3.99 22.84
C GLN A 205 12.77 4.21 22.14
N LYS A 206 13.38 3.18 21.54
CA LYS A 206 14.74 3.27 20.99
C LYS A 206 14.85 3.32 19.46
N GLY A 207 13.79 2.95 18.74
CA GLY A 207 13.81 2.88 17.26
C GLY A 207 13.26 4.09 16.51
N PHE A 208 12.33 4.83 17.12
CA PHE A 208 11.54 5.81 16.37
C PHE A 208 12.26 7.14 16.07
N LEU A 209 13.40 7.44 16.72
CA LEU A 209 13.91 8.81 16.77
C LEU A 209 15.43 8.98 16.51
N ASN A 210 16.19 7.90 16.28
CA ASN A 210 17.62 8.02 16.03
C ASN A 210 17.92 8.01 14.53
N ARG A 211 17.53 9.08 13.83
CA ARG A 211 18.16 9.45 12.55
C ARG A 211 19.41 10.26 12.92
N PRO A 212 20.64 9.72 12.89
CA PRO A 212 21.82 10.55 13.10
C PRO A 212 21.83 11.61 12.01
N THR A 213 21.80 12.88 12.41
CA THR A 213 22.07 14.00 11.52
C THR A 213 23.47 13.80 10.95
N ARG A 214 23.52 13.34 9.70
CA ARG A 214 24.76 13.11 8.97
C ARG A 214 25.41 14.47 8.74
N LYS A 215 26.30 14.87 9.65
CA LYS A 215 27.20 16.01 9.44
C LYS A 215 28.01 15.72 8.18
N THR A 216 27.77 16.53 7.17
CA THR A 216 28.55 16.59 5.93
C THR A 216 29.94 17.11 6.27
N GLU A 217 30.85 16.21 6.62
CA GLU A 217 32.27 16.54 6.72
C GLU A 217 32.90 16.33 5.34
N VAL A 218 33.08 17.46 4.65
CA VAL A 218 33.83 17.57 3.40
C VAL A 218 35.30 17.44 3.77
N THR A 219 35.87 16.26 3.54
CA THR A 219 37.33 16.06 3.58
C THR A 219 37.75 15.43 2.27
N GLY A 220 38.28 16.28 1.39
CA GLY A 220 38.94 15.82 0.18
C GLY A 220 40.22 15.07 0.54
N GLN A 221 40.44 13.93 -0.12
CA GLN A 221 41.79 13.43 -0.29
C GLN A 221 41.95 12.73 -1.64
N ARG A 222 43.01 13.18 -2.31
CA ARG A 222 43.46 12.93 -3.66
C ARG A 222 44.60 11.91 -3.58
N LYS A 223 44.51 10.79 -4.30
CA LYS A 223 45.60 9.86 -4.73
C LYS A 223 44.93 8.67 -5.41
N GLY A 224 45.23 8.21 -6.62
CA GLY A 224 46.42 8.30 -7.47
C GLY A 224 46.90 6.88 -7.79
N SER A 225 47.11 6.58 -9.09
CA SER A 225 47.79 5.40 -9.72
C SER A 225 47.14 4.01 -9.55
N GLU A 226 47.04 3.09 -10.52
CA GLU A 226 47.58 2.90 -11.88
C GLU A 226 46.84 1.72 -12.58
N PRO A 227 47.06 1.44 -13.88
CA PRO A 227 46.22 0.58 -14.71
C PRO A 227 46.71 -0.87 -14.82
N SER A 228 45.79 -1.81 -15.07
CA SER A 228 46.14 -3.16 -15.54
C SER A 228 45.72 -3.33 -16.99
N GLN A 229 46.74 -3.56 -17.83
CA GLN A 229 46.66 -4.10 -19.17
C GLN A 229 46.18 -5.56 -19.12
N THR A 230 45.32 -5.94 -20.06
CA THR A 230 45.37 -7.29 -20.63
C THR A 230 45.02 -7.21 -22.11
N ASP A 231 46.01 -7.59 -22.89
CA ASP A 231 46.04 -7.74 -24.33
C ASP A 231 45.29 -8.99 -24.82
N GLN A 232 44.83 -8.90 -26.08
CA GLN A 232 44.79 -9.95 -27.11
C GLN A 232 43.86 -11.16 -26.90
N ASP A 233 43.37 -11.86 -27.91
CA ASP A 233 43.21 -11.77 -29.37
C ASP A 233 42.60 -13.15 -29.70
N GLY A 234 41.71 -13.29 -30.69
CA GLY A 234 41.15 -14.63 -30.92
C GLY A 234 39.93 -14.73 -31.82
N THR A 235 40.08 -14.28 -33.05
CA THR A 235 39.21 -14.61 -34.17
C THR A 235 39.12 -16.14 -34.38
N LYS A 236 37.92 -16.73 -34.38
CA LYS A 236 37.68 -17.99 -35.10
C LYS A 236 36.21 -18.16 -35.50
N ALA A 237 35.98 -17.99 -36.80
CA ALA A 237 34.80 -18.48 -37.51
C ALA A 237 34.78 -20.01 -37.52
N GLY A 238 33.61 -20.61 -37.35
CA GLY A 238 33.42 -22.06 -37.41
C GLY A 238 31.98 -22.45 -37.15
N SER A 239 31.22 -22.56 -38.23
CA SER A 239 29.91 -23.17 -38.38
C SER A 239 29.69 -24.45 -37.55
N THR A 240 28.59 -24.53 -36.79
CA THR A 240 27.81 -25.76 -36.62
C THR A 240 26.38 -25.38 -36.20
N GLU A 241 25.48 -25.27 -37.18
CA GLU A 241 24.04 -25.27 -36.96
C GLU A 241 23.61 -26.70 -36.59
N GLU A 242 23.59 -27.01 -35.30
CA GLU A 242 22.88 -28.19 -34.78
C GLU A 242 22.05 -27.80 -33.56
N SER A 243 20.77 -27.56 -33.84
CA SER A 243 19.60 -27.97 -33.05
C SER A 243 19.85 -28.28 -31.57
N GLN A 244 20.21 -27.27 -30.78
CA GLN A 244 20.01 -27.31 -29.34
C GLN A 244 18.58 -26.85 -29.06
N MET A 245 17.65 -27.82 -28.94
CA MET A 245 16.41 -27.57 -28.23
C MET A 245 16.78 -27.05 -26.84
N SER A 246 16.58 -25.76 -26.66
CA SER A 246 16.83 -25.00 -25.45
C SER A 246 16.18 -25.72 -24.29
N LYS A 247 17.00 -26.30 -23.40
CA LYS A 247 16.53 -26.75 -22.10
C LYS A 247 15.81 -25.57 -21.45
N PRO A 248 14.56 -25.74 -20.98
CA PRO A 248 13.83 -24.68 -20.32
C PRO A 248 14.71 -24.14 -19.19
N SER A 249 14.89 -22.82 -19.17
CA SER A 249 15.74 -22.19 -18.19
C SER A 249 15.21 -22.56 -16.79
N VAL A 250 16.09 -22.73 -15.80
CA VAL A 250 15.69 -23.07 -14.42
C VAL A 250 14.57 -22.15 -13.90
N ARG A 251 14.57 -20.90 -14.37
CA ARG A 251 13.56 -19.87 -14.08
C ARG A 251 12.18 -20.17 -14.68
N GLU A 252 12.12 -20.79 -15.85
CA GLU A 252 10.86 -21.17 -16.51
C GLU A 252 10.16 -22.30 -15.74
N ALA A 253 10.93 -23.31 -15.32
CA ALA A 253 10.42 -24.38 -14.47
C ALA A 253 10.00 -23.90 -13.07
N GLU A 254 10.59 -22.81 -12.57
CA GLU A 254 10.18 -22.18 -11.31
C GLU A 254 8.85 -21.43 -11.47
N LEU A 255 8.70 -20.64 -12.54
CA LEU A 255 7.45 -19.96 -12.88
C LEU A 255 6.29 -20.94 -13.12
N GLU A 256 6.55 -22.08 -13.77
CA GLU A 256 5.54 -23.13 -13.95
C GLU A 256 5.07 -23.71 -12.60
N ARG A 257 5.97 -23.90 -11.64
CA ARG A 257 5.58 -24.36 -10.29
C ARG A 257 4.78 -23.31 -9.53
N GLU A 258 5.11 -22.02 -9.68
CA GLU A 258 4.33 -20.95 -9.05
C GLU A 258 2.93 -20.84 -9.64
N LEU A 259 2.81 -20.93 -10.97
CA LEU A 259 1.51 -20.97 -11.65
C LEU A 259 0.66 -22.15 -11.20
N GLU A 260 1.25 -23.33 -11.04
CA GLU A 260 0.53 -24.51 -10.57
C GLU A 260 0.06 -24.35 -9.12
N LYS A 261 0.90 -23.80 -8.23
CA LYS A 261 0.50 -23.48 -6.85
C LYS A 261 -0.66 -22.49 -6.80
N LEU A 262 -0.63 -21.46 -7.64
CA LEU A 262 -1.70 -20.47 -7.75
C LEU A 262 -3.01 -21.09 -8.23
N ARG A 263 -2.95 -21.99 -9.22
CA ARG A 263 -4.13 -22.74 -9.69
C ARG A 263 -4.73 -23.59 -8.57
N THR A 264 -3.91 -24.36 -7.85
CA THR A 264 -4.40 -25.19 -6.74
C THR A 264 -5.00 -24.33 -5.63
N SER A 265 -4.40 -23.19 -5.30
CA SER A 265 -4.95 -22.27 -4.29
C SER A 265 -6.29 -21.68 -4.71
N TYR A 266 -6.47 -21.37 -5.99
CA TYR A 266 -7.72 -20.84 -6.52
C TYR A 266 -8.83 -21.89 -6.50
N GLU A 267 -8.52 -23.13 -6.90
CA GLU A 267 -9.47 -24.26 -6.83
C GLU A 267 -9.90 -24.55 -5.38
N GLU A 268 -8.98 -24.53 -4.42
CA GLU A 268 -9.31 -24.70 -2.99
C GLU A 268 -10.22 -23.58 -2.47
N GLN A 269 -9.98 -22.33 -2.89
CA GLN A 269 -10.81 -21.19 -2.52
C GLN A 269 -12.22 -21.30 -3.13
N GLU A 270 -12.32 -21.76 -4.37
CA GLU A 270 -13.60 -21.98 -5.06
C GLU A 270 -14.43 -23.06 -4.36
N VAL A 271 -13.80 -24.18 -3.99
CA VAL A 271 -14.44 -25.25 -3.21
C VAL A 271 -14.93 -24.75 -1.85
N HIS A 272 -14.11 -23.95 -1.14
CA HIS A 272 -14.49 -23.38 0.14
C HIS A 272 -15.69 -22.42 0.02
N LEU A 273 -15.68 -21.53 -0.97
CA LEU A 273 -16.80 -20.63 -1.26
C LEU A 273 -18.07 -21.41 -1.62
N HIS A 274 -17.96 -22.46 -2.44
CA HIS A 274 -19.09 -23.30 -2.79
C HIS A 274 -19.68 -24.00 -1.56
N GLN A 275 -18.83 -24.48 -0.65
CA GLN A 275 -19.25 -25.09 0.62
C GLN A 275 -19.99 -24.09 1.52
N GLN A 276 -19.53 -22.84 1.61
CA GLN A 276 -20.24 -21.78 2.33
C GLN A 276 -21.60 -21.43 1.70
N ILE A 277 -21.68 -21.40 0.36
CA ILE A 277 -22.95 -21.16 -0.33
C ILE A 277 -23.94 -22.28 -0.02
N MET A 278 -23.49 -23.54 -0.02
CA MET A 278 -24.34 -24.69 0.30
C MET A 278 -24.80 -24.68 1.76
N SER A 279 -23.95 -24.30 2.71
CA SER A 279 -24.35 -24.19 4.13
C SER A 279 -25.36 -23.06 4.35
N LEU A 280 -25.17 -21.91 3.71
CA LEU A 280 -26.13 -20.80 3.75
C LEU A 280 -27.48 -21.18 3.14
N LYS A 281 -27.49 -21.90 2.01
CA LYS A 281 -28.73 -22.43 1.41
C LYS A 281 -29.45 -23.40 2.35
N ALA A 282 -28.71 -24.27 3.05
CA ALA A 282 -29.28 -25.19 4.03
C ALA A 282 -29.91 -24.43 5.21
N MET A 283 -29.20 -23.47 5.81
CA MET A 283 -29.77 -22.65 6.89
C MET A 283 -31.01 -21.86 6.44
N LYS A 284 -31.01 -21.31 5.22
CA LYS A 284 -32.17 -20.61 4.67
C LYS A 284 -33.37 -21.55 4.48
N SER A 285 -33.15 -22.79 4.07
CA SER A 285 -34.23 -23.78 3.96
C SER A 285 -34.80 -24.19 5.32
N GLU A 286 -33.98 -24.24 6.36
CA GLU A 286 -34.41 -24.51 7.73
C GLU A 286 -35.22 -23.33 8.30
N GLU A 287 -34.76 -22.09 8.08
CA GLU A 287 -35.52 -20.89 8.45
C GLU A 287 -36.88 -20.83 7.73
N GLN A 288 -36.92 -21.18 6.45
CA GLN A 288 -38.17 -21.24 5.68
C GLN A 288 -39.13 -22.26 6.29
N HIS A 289 -38.66 -23.45 6.66
CA HIS A 289 -39.46 -24.46 7.34
C HIS A 289 -40.04 -23.95 8.67
N PHE A 290 -39.25 -23.26 9.49
CA PHE A 290 -39.73 -22.65 10.73
C PHE A 290 -40.80 -21.57 10.49
N ARG A 291 -40.67 -20.78 9.41
CA ARG A 291 -41.69 -19.79 9.03
C ARG A 291 -42.99 -20.46 8.60
N ASP A 292 -42.90 -21.48 7.75
CA ASP A 292 -44.07 -22.21 7.24
C ASP A 292 -44.81 -22.92 8.39
N GLU A 293 -44.10 -23.51 9.36
CA GLU A 293 -44.68 -24.13 10.55
C GLU A 293 -45.38 -23.09 11.47
N ALA A 294 -44.77 -21.92 11.67
CA ALA A 294 -45.37 -20.84 12.44
C ALA A 294 -46.63 -20.28 11.76
N GLU A 295 -46.64 -20.17 10.44
CA GLU A 295 -47.81 -19.73 9.67
C GLU A 295 -48.95 -20.77 9.73
N ALA A 296 -48.64 -22.06 9.65
CA ALA A 296 -49.61 -23.13 9.83
C ALA A 296 -50.29 -23.09 11.22
N LEU A 297 -49.50 -22.87 12.29
CA LEU A 297 -50.04 -22.73 13.65
C LEU A 297 -50.95 -21.51 13.81
N LEU A 298 -50.60 -20.38 13.18
CA LEU A 298 -51.45 -19.19 13.17
C LEU A 298 -52.77 -19.44 12.45
N GLN A 299 -52.72 -20.13 11.30
CA GLN A 299 -53.90 -20.48 10.52
C GLN A 299 -54.82 -21.45 11.26
N GLU A 300 -54.26 -22.40 12.01
CA GLU A 300 -55.02 -23.30 12.88
C GLU A 300 -55.73 -22.54 14.00
N LEU A 301 -55.03 -21.61 14.66
CA LEU A 301 -55.60 -20.72 15.68
C LEU A 301 -56.76 -19.86 15.14
N GLU A 302 -56.61 -19.30 13.93
CA GLU A 302 -57.64 -18.49 13.27
C GLU A 302 -58.89 -19.33 12.90
N SER A 303 -58.67 -20.58 12.46
CA SER A 303 -59.76 -21.52 12.17
C SER A 303 -60.54 -21.93 13.42
N GLN A 304 -59.88 -22.09 14.57
CA GLN A 304 -60.53 -22.39 15.85
C GLN A 304 -61.34 -21.20 16.38
N SER A 305 -60.88 -19.97 16.12
CA SER A 305 -61.61 -18.75 16.51
C SER A 305 -62.91 -18.56 15.72
N THR A 306 -62.95 -18.97 14.45
CA THR A 306 -64.12 -18.80 13.57
C THR A 306 -65.16 -19.92 13.68
N ALA A 307 -64.78 -21.10 14.19
CA ALA A 307 -65.65 -22.27 14.28
C ALA A 307 -66.59 -22.33 15.51
N THR A 308 -66.63 -21.30 16.37
CA THR A 308 -67.59 -21.24 17.48
C THR A 308 -68.84 -20.46 17.07
N PRO A 309 -69.96 -21.14 16.71
CA PRO A 309 -71.18 -20.45 16.30
C PRO A 309 -71.77 -19.64 17.45
N SER A 310 -72.05 -18.37 17.14
CA SER A 310 -72.79 -17.40 17.95
C SER A 310 -74.04 -18.00 18.58
N ALA A 311 -73.92 -18.39 19.84
CA ALA A 311 -75.02 -18.39 20.78
C ALA A 311 -74.46 -17.83 22.10
N SER A 312 -75.09 -16.76 22.58
CA SER A 312 -74.70 -15.91 23.70
C SER A 312 -73.43 -15.06 23.52
N SER A 313 -73.69 -13.79 23.18
CA SER A 313 -72.84 -12.60 23.35
C SER A 313 -72.19 -12.56 24.74
N SER A 314 -71.10 -13.28 24.94
CA SER A 314 -70.15 -13.03 26.02
C SER A 314 -69.03 -12.17 25.49
N CYS A 315 -68.84 -10.98 26.10
CA CYS A 315 -67.65 -10.18 25.89
C CYS A 315 -66.42 -11.09 26.06
N LEU A 316 -65.60 -11.21 25.01
CA LEU A 316 -64.23 -11.65 25.21
C LEU A 316 -63.63 -10.75 26.31
N PRO A 317 -62.99 -11.33 27.33
CA PRO A 317 -62.36 -10.52 28.37
C PRO A 317 -61.42 -9.53 27.70
N ALA A 318 -61.45 -8.27 28.12
CA ALA A 318 -60.67 -7.18 27.51
C ALA A 318 -59.18 -7.54 27.35
N ASP A 319 -58.67 -8.37 28.27
CA ASP A 319 -57.31 -8.91 28.25
C ASP A 319 -57.02 -9.79 27.03
N ALA A 320 -57.97 -10.60 26.56
CA ALA A 320 -57.82 -11.43 25.36
C ALA A 320 -57.81 -10.57 24.08
N GLN A 321 -58.64 -9.52 24.04
CA GLN A 321 -58.65 -8.58 22.91
C GLN A 321 -57.37 -7.74 22.87
N ALA A 322 -56.85 -7.31 24.03
CA ALA A 322 -55.56 -6.65 24.13
C ALA A 322 -54.41 -7.56 23.70
N ALA A 323 -54.42 -8.84 24.11
CA ALA A 323 -53.41 -9.81 23.70
C ALA A 323 -53.41 -10.06 22.18
N LEU A 324 -54.59 -10.15 21.56
CA LEU A 324 -54.74 -10.27 20.11
C LEU A 324 -54.22 -9.04 19.37
N GLN A 325 -54.51 -7.84 19.88
CA GLN A 325 -54.01 -6.58 19.31
C GLN A 325 -52.47 -6.54 19.36
N VAL A 326 -51.87 -6.86 20.52
CA VAL A 326 -50.40 -6.91 20.68
C VAL A 326 -49.77 -7.95 19.76
N ALA A 327 -50.39 -9.13 19.59
CA ALA A 327 -49.91 -10.14 18.66
C ALA A 327 -49.95 -9.64 17.20
N THR A 328 -51.04 -8.97 16.82
CA THR A 328 -51.21 -8.39 15.48
C THR A 328 -50.19 -7.29 15.20
N ASP A 329 -50.00 -6.37 16.16
CA ASP A 329 -49.01 -5.28 16.04
C ASP A 329 -47.59 -5.85 15.94
N ARG A 330 -47.27 -6.90 16.71
CA ARG A 330 -45.97 -7.58 16.64
C ARG A 330 -45.76 -8.29 15.30
N MET A 331 -46.80 -8.90 14.74
CA MET A 331 -46.74 -9.52 13.41
C MET A 331 -46.54 -8.46 12.31
N GLN A 332 -47.25 -7.34 12.36
CA GLN A 332 -47.07 -6.25 11.40
C GLN A 332 -45.67 -5.63 11.50
N ALA A 333 -45.17 -5.43 12.72
CA ALA A 333 -43.79 -4.98 12.94
C ALA A 333 -42.76 -5.98 12.37
N GLY A 334 -43.01 -7.29 12.53
CA GLY A 334 -42.17 -8.35 11.95
C GLY A 334 -42.18 -8.33 10.41
N ARG A 335 -43.35 -8.14 9.79
CA ARG A 335 -43.46 -8.00 8.32
C ARG A 335 -42.73 -6.76 7.82
N ALA A 336 -42.96 -5.60 8.44
CA ALA A 336 -42.28 -4.35 8.06
C ALA A 336 -40.76 -4.44 8.23
N TRP A 337 -40.28 -5.12 9.28
CA TRP A 337 -38.85 -5.38 9.46
C TRP A 337 -38.28 -6.29 8.36
N ALA A 338 -38.98 -7.38 8.03
CA ALA A 338 -38.55 -8.30 6.97
C ALA A 338 -38.54 -7.63 5.58
N GLU A 339 -39.53 -6.81 5.27
CA GLU A 339 -39.59 -6.03 4.01
C GLU A 339 -38.45 -5.01 3.93
N ASN A 340 -38.15 -4.30 5.03
CA ASN A 340 -37.03 -3.36 5.10
C ASN A 340 -35.69 -4.07 4.89
N GLU A 341 -35.49 -5.22 5.56
CA GLU A 341 -34.25 -5.98 5.42
C GLU A 341 -34.11 -6.56 4.01
N GLN A 342 -35.19 -7.07 3.41
CA GLN A 342 -35.20 -7.49 2.01
C GLN A 342 -34.85 -6.34 1.06
N GLN A 343 -35.38 -5.14 1.30
CA GLN A 343 -35.05 -3.97 0.51
C GLN A 343 -33.57 -3.60 0.62
N ARG A 344 -32.99 -3.65 1.82
CA ARG A 344 -31.54 -3.47 2.03
C ARG A 344 -30.71 -4.51 1.30
N TYR A 345 -31.13 -5.78 1.31
CA TYR A 345 -30.44 -6.83 0.54
C TYR A 345 -30.49 -6.57 -0.96
N VAL A 346 -31.62 -6.08 -1.48
CA VAL A 346 -31.74 -5.70 -2.89
C VAL A 346 -30.82 -4.53 -3.21
N GLU A 347 -30.85 -3.45 -2.42
CA GLU A 347 -29.97 -2.29 -2.58
C GLU A 347 -28.48 -2.70 -2.55
N PHE A 348 -28.07 -3.47 -1.54
CA PHE A 348 -26.71 -3.99 -1.43
C PHE A 348 -26.33 -4.88 -2.62
N SER A 349 -27.22 -5.76 -3.09
CA SER A 349 -26.97 -6.60 -4.26
C SER A 349 -26.77 -5.77 -5.53
N THR A 350 -27.53 -4.68 -5.69
CA THR A 350 -27.37 -3.76 -6.82
C THR A 350 -26.07 -2.98 -6.73
N GLU A 351 -25.66 -2.52 -5.54
CA GLU A 351 -24.36 -1.86 -5.34
C GLU A 351 -23.20 -2.80 -5.69
N VAL A 352 -23.24 -4.05 -5.23
CA VAL A 352 -22.21 -5.06 -5.56
C VAL A 352 -22.13 -5.32 -7.06
N LEU A 353 -23.27 -5.47 -7.74
CA LEU A 353 -23.28 -5.63 -9.20
C LEU A 353 -22.72 -4.40 -9.92
N THR A 354 -23.04 -3.20 -9.45
CA THR A 354 -22.53 -1.94 -10.03
C THR A 354 -21.02 -1.84 -9.84
N LEU A 355 -20.50 -2.19 -8.66
CA LEU A 355 -19.06 -2.24 -8.38
C LEU A 355 -18.35 -3.28 -9.26
N GLN A 356 -18.95 -4.45 -9.47
CA GLN A 356 -18.42 -5.47 -10.39
C GLN A 356 -18.37 -4.97 -11.84
N GLU A 357 -19.42 -4.28 -12.30
CA GLU A 357 -19.45 -3.70 -13.65
C GLU A 357 -18.39 -2.61 -13.83
N MET A 358 -18.24 -1.71 -12.85
CA MET A 358 -17.20 -0.68 -12.88
C MET A 358 -15.79 -1.28 -12.87
N SER A 359 -15.53 -2.29 -12.03
CA SER A 359 -14.24 -2.97 -11.98
C SER A 359 -13.94 -3.70 -13.29
N ALA A 360 -14.94 -4.38 -13.89
CA ALA A 360 -14.78 -5.03 -15.19
C ALA A 360 -14.52 -4.01 -16.31
N ARG A 361 -15.13 -2.82 -16.24
CA ARG A 361 -14.89 -1.73 -17.19
C ARG A 361 -13.49 -1.15 -17.03
N GLU A 362 -13.06 -0.87 -15.81
CA GLU A 362 -11.71 -0.36 -15.53
C GLU A 362 -10.63 -1.33 -16.03
N PHE A 363 -10.82 -2.63 -15.83
CA PHE A 363 -9.90 -3.65 -16.33
C PHE A 363 -9.77 -3.62 -17.86
N ARG A 364 -10.89 -3.48 -18.58
CA ARG A 364 -10.86 -3.33 -20.06
C ARG A 364 -10.17 -2.05 -20.50
N GLU A 365 -10.41 -0.93 -19.81
CA GLU A 365 -9.74 0.34 -20.09
C GLU A 365 -8.23 0.24 -19.86
N GLN A 366 -7.78 -0.45 -18.80
CA GLN A 366 -6.37 -0.72 -18.55
C GLN A 366 -5.75 -1.62 -19.63
N GLU A 367 -6.46 -2.65 -20.08
CA GLU A 367 -6.02 -3.53 -21.18
C GLU A 367 -5.84 -2.73 -22.48
N ASP A 368 -6.79 -1.88 -22.83
CA ASP A 368 -6.73 -1.02 -24.02
C ASP A 368 -5.55 -0.02 -23.96
N VAL A 369 -5.30 0.57 -22.78
CA VAL A 369 -4.13 1.44 -22.55
C VAL A 369 -2.84 0.64 -22.70
N GLY A 370 -2.76 -0.56 -22.14
CA GLY A 370 -1.60 -1.45 -22.27
C GLY A 370 -1.34 -1.84 -23.73
N LEU A 371 -2.39 -2.17 -24.50
CA LEU A 371 -2.29 -2.46 -25.92
C LEU A 371 -1.79 -1.24 -26.71
N LYS A 372 -2.29 -0.04 -26.40
CA LYS A 372 -1.84 1.21 -27.02
C LYS A 372 -0.35 1.48 -26.73
N GLN A 373 0.08 1.37 -25.47
CA GLN A 373 1.48 1.52 -25.08
C GLN A 373 2.39 0.51 -25.78
N SER A 374 1.97 -0.76 -25.88
CA SER A 374 2.75 -1.80 -26.57
C SER A 374 2.92 -1.49 -28.07
N LYS A 375 1.90 -0.90 -28.70
CA LYS A 375 1.94 -0.47 -30.10
C LYS A 375 2.90 0.70 -30.29
N GLU A 376 2.85 1.69 -29.40
CA GLU A 376 3.76 2.85 -29.40
C GLU A 376 5.22 2.43 -29.20
N LEU A 377 5.50 1.51 -28.26
CA LEU A 377 6.85 0.95 -28.06
C LEU A 377 7.36 0.20 -29.30
N ARG A 378 6.50 -0.58 -29.96
CA ARG A 378 6.86 -1.29 -31.20
C ARG A 378 7.18 -0.30 -32.33
N GLU A 379 6.44 0.80 -32.41
CA GLU A 379 6.71 1.87 -33.38
C GLU A 379 8.03 2.59 -33.08
N LEU A 380 8.30 2.91 -31.80
CA LEU A 380 9.57 3.48 -31.35
C LEU A 380 10.76 2.57 -31.67
N ALA A 381 10.64 1.27 -31.39
CA ALA A 381 11.66 0.28 -31.72
C ALA A 381 11.95 0.24 -33.23
N LYS A 382 10.91 0.37 -34.07
CA LYS A 382 11.07 0.46 -35.53
C LYS A 382 11.84 1.71 -35.93
N ARG A 383 11.50 2.88 -35.37
CA ARG A 383 12.21 4.15 -35.62
C ARG A 383 13.67 4.10 -35.17
N PHE A 384 13.96 3.48 -34.04
CA PHE A 384 15.34 3.24 -33.59
C PHE A 384 16.11 2.32 -34.55
N GLY A 385 15.47 1.26 -35.05
CA GLY A 385 16.03 0.39 -36.07
C GLY A 385 16.41 1.15 -37.35
N ASP A 386 15.53 2.05 -37.81
CA ASP A 386 15.78 2.90 -38.98
C ASP A 386 16.91 3.91 -38.72
N LEU A 387 16.98 4.50 -37.51
CA LEU A 387 18.06 5.40 -37.10
C LEU A 387 19.42 4.70 -37.06
N LEU A 388 19.47 3.46 -36.54
CA LEU A 388 20.69 2.65 -36.55
C LEU A 388 21.15 2.30 -37.97
N ARG A 389 20.22 2.04 -38.89
CA ARG A 389 20.55 1.84 -40.32
C ARG A 389 21.16 3.11 -40.94
N LEU A 390 20.57 4.28 -40.67
CA LEU A 390 21.12 5.56 -41.13
C LEU A 390 22.52 5.82 -40.54
N ALA A 391 22.73 5.54 -39.26
CA ALA A 391 24.04 5.68 -38.61
C ALA A 391 25.10 4.80 -39.28
N ARG A 392 24.77 3.54 -39.61
CA ARG A 392 25.68 2.64 -40.35
C ARG A 392 25.97 3.12 -41.77
N LEU A 393 25.00 3.70 -42.46
CA LEU A 393 25.22 4.31 -43.78
C LEU A 393 26.17 5.51 -43.68
N LEU A 394 26.01 6.34 -42.65
CA LEU A 394 26.89 7.47 -42.38
C LEU A 394 28.32 7.02 -42.08
N ASP A 395 28.47 5.99 -41.23
CA ASP A 395 29.78 5.39 -40.90
C ASP A 395 30.46 4.80 -42.15
N GLY A 396 29.69 4.09 -43.00
CA GLY A 396 30.16 3.60 -44.29
C GLY A 396 30.66 4.73 -45.20
N TYR A 397 29.91 5.83 -45.29
CA TYR A 397 30.30 7.00 -46.10
C TYR A 397 31.56 7.70 -45.57
N VAL A 398 31.69 7.84 -44.24
CA VAL A 398 32.90 8.38 -43.61
C VAL A 398 34.10 7.49 -43.90
N ARG A 399 33.92 6.16 -43.80
CA ARG A 399 34.98 5.19 -44.04
C ARG A 399 35.43 5.20 -45.50
N GLU A 400 34.50 5.21 -46.45
CA GLU A 400 34.80 5.28 -47.90
C GLU A 400 35.53 6.58 -48.25
N ARG A 401 35.13 7.71 -47.66
CA ARG A 401 35.80 9.00 -47.84
C ARG A 401 37.20 9.04 -47.19
N SER A 402 37.40 8.31 -46.10
CA SER A 402 38.71 8.18 -45.46
C SER A 402 39.67 7.22 -46.18
N ALA A 403 39.14 6.18 -46.84
CA ALA A 403 39.94 5.16 -47.52
C ALA A 403 40.47 5.63 -48.89
N GLY A 404 39.86 6.64 -49.51
CA GLY A 404 40.26 7.17 -50.83
C GLY A 404 41.27 8.33 -50.80
N ARG A 405 41.74 8.76 -49.62
CA ARG A 405 42.85 9.73 -49.50
C ARG A 405 44.09 8.98 -49.01
N GLU A 406 45.01 8.66 -49.92
CA GLU A 406 46.38 8.30 -49.57
C GLU A 406 46.99 9.43 -48.73
N GLN A 407 47.22 9.12 -47.45
CA GLN A 407 47.54 10.08 -46.40
C GLN A 407 48.84 9.66 -45.72
N ASP A 408 49.98 9.91 -46.37
CA ASP A 408 51.29 9.88 -45.68
C ASP A 408 51.77 11.28 -45.28
N ALA A 409 51.32 12.34 -45.96
CA ALA A 409 51.73 13.71 -45.63
C ALA A 409 50.87 14.37 -44.52
N ASP A 410 49.60 13.99 -44.42
CA ASP A 410 48.63 14.71 -43.59
C ASP A 410 48.55 14.17 -42.15
N VAL A 411 48.92 12.90 -41.90
CA VAL A 411 48.90 12.33 -40.53
C VAL A 411 50.04 12.93 -39.69
N GLN A 412 51.20 13.22 -40.29
CA GLN A 412 52.29 13.93 -39.62
C GLN A 412 51.93 15.41 -39.36
N GLN A 413 51.24 16.08 -40.29
CA GLN A 413 50.72 17.42 -40.04
C GLN A 413 49.63 17.43 -38.95
N LEU A 414 48.75 16.43 -38.91
CA LEU A 414 47.75 16.31 -37.85
C LEU A 414 48.40 16.05 -36.49
N ALA A 415 49.43 15.20 -36.43
CA ALA A 415 50.19 14.94 -35.21
C ALA A 415 50.92 16.19 -34.70
N GLN A 416 51.51 16.97 -35.61
CA GLN A 416 52.15 18.25 -35.31
C GLN A 416 51.11 19.28 -34.82
N GLN A 417 49.96 19.37 -35.50
CA GLN A 417 48.86 20.25 -35.09
C GLN A 417 48.26 19.86 -33.74
N VAL A 418 48.17 18.57 -33.42
CA VAL A 418 47.71 18.08 -32.10
C VAL A 418 48.75 18.39 -31.00
N ALA A 419 50.04 18.30 -31.30
CA ALA A 419 51.11 18.68 -30.37
C ALA A 419 51.09 20.19 -30.08
N ASP A 420 50.96 21.02 -31.12
CA ASP A 420 50.82 22.48 -30.99
C ASP A 420 49.52 22.85 -30.27
N PHE A 421 48.43 22.11 -30.51
CA PHE A 421 47.18 22.31 -29.80
C PHE A 421 47.34 22.04 -28.31
N ARG A 422 48.11 21.01 -27.89
CA ARG A 422 48.35 20.74 -26.46
C ARG A 422 49.05 21.89 -25.74
N GLY A 423 49.93 22.64 -26.41
CA GLY A 423 50.63 23.80 -25.86
C GLY A 423 49.77 25.05 -25.65
N LEU A 424 48.60 25.15 -26.29
CA LEU A 424 47.70 26.30 -26.15
C LEU A 424 47.00 26.32 -24.78
N SER A 425 46.78 27.52 -24.26
CA SER A 425 46.01 27.72 -23.03
C SER A 425 44.56 27.24 -23.21
N TRP A 426 43.97 26.73 -22.14
CA TRP A 426 42.59 26.20 -22.13
C TRP A 426 41.56 27.19 -22.70
N THR A 427 41.75 28.48 -22.48
CA THR A 427 40.85 29.54 -22.98
C THR A 427 40.86 29.66 -24.50
N VAL A 428 42.03 29.52 -25.14
CA VAL A 428 42.16 29.54 -26.62
C VAL A 428 41.58 28.27 -27.23
N LYS A 429 41.75 27.13 -26.56
CA LYS A 429 41.14 25.84 -26.99
C LYS A 429 39.62 25.92 -26.99
N ILE A 430 39.02 26.49 -25.93
CA ILE A 430 37.58 26.69 -25.87
C ILE A 430 37.13 27.67 -26.96
N SER A 431 37.82 28.80 -27.15
CA SER A 431 37.45 29.77 -28.19
C SER A 431 37.45 29.13 -29.58
N ALA A 432 38.49 28.36 -29.92
CA ALA A 432 38.57 27.67 -31.21
C ALA A 432 37.50 26.58 -31.38
N MET A 433 37.11 25.90 -30.28
CA MET A 433 36.01 24.92 -30.30
C MET A 433 34.63 25.57 -30.42
N VAL A 434 34.46 26.81 -29.94
CA VAL A 434 33.21 27.57 -30.05
C VAL A 434 33.04 28.16 -31.45
N ASP A 435 34.14 28.50 -32.12
CA ASP A 435 34.11 28.99 -33.51
C ASP A 435 33.83 27.87 -34.54
N ASP A 436 34.05 26.60 -34.19
CA ASP A 436 33.67 25.46 -35.03
C ASP A 436 32.17 25.13 -34.84
N GLY A 437 31.37 25.52 -35.83
CA GLY A 437 29.93 25.26 -35.85
C GLY A 437 29.54 23.77 -35.76
N ALA A 438 30.42 22.82 -36.13
CA ALA A 438 30.16 21.40 -35.96
C ALA A 438 30.30 20.96 -34.50
N ILE A 439 31.33 21.44 -33.80
CA ILE A 439 31.55 21.18 -32.37
C ILE A 439 30.43 21.83 -31.55
N LEU A 440 30.03 23.06 -31.91
CA LEU A 440 28.89 23.73 -31.27
C LEU A 440 27.60 22.91 -31.39
N ARG A 441 27.33 22.31 -32.56
CA ARG A 441 26.17 21.44 -32.76
C ARG A 441 26.24 20.18 -31.91
N ILE A 442 27.41 19.53 -31.83
CA ILE A 442 27.60 18.34 -30.97
C ILE A 442 27.36 18.72 -29.51
N PHE A 443 27.91 19.84 -29.04
CA PHE A 443 27.72 20.32 -27.68
C PHE A 443 26.25 20.60 -27.36
N VAL A 444 25.53 21.26 -28.28
CA VAL A 444 24.08 21.50 -28.14
C VAL A 444 23.30 20.19 -28.09
N VAL A 445 23.60 19.22 -28.96
CA VAL A 445 22.94 17.91 -28.95
C VAL A 445 23.23 17.16 -27.64
N SER A 446 24.48 17.15 -27.17
CA SER A 446 24.85 16.54 -25.89
C SER A 446 24.17 17.22 -24.70
N ALA A 447 24.04 18.56 -24.71
CA ALA A 447 23.32 19.29 -23.68
C ALA A 447 21.82 18.97 -23.66
N VAL A 448 21.19 18.87 -24.85
CA VAL A 448 19.78 18.46 -24.98
C VAL A 448 19.57 17.03 -24.49
N LEU A 449 20.44 16.09 -24.88
CA LEU A 449 20.38 14.70 -24.41
C LEU A 449 20.59 14.61 -22.90
N GLY A 450 21.51 15.41 -22.33
CA GLY A 450 21.71 15.52 -20.89
C GLY A 450 20.48 16.04 -20.16
N MET A 451 19.84 17.08 -20.69
CA MET A 451 18.58 17.61 -20.13
C MET A 451 17.45 16.57 -20.19
N LEU A 452 17.29 15.87 -21.31
CA LEU A 452 16.30 14.79 -21.45
C LEU A 452 16.56 13.65 -20.47
N PHE A 453 17.83 13.27 -20.27
CA PHE A 453 18.21 12.26 -19.29
C PHE A 453 17.90 12.72 -17.86
N THR A 454 18.26 13.95 -17.49
CA THR A 454 17.92 14.48 -16.16
C THR A 454 16.41 14.57 -15.95
N LEU A 455 15.64 14.92 -16.99
CA LEU A 455 14.18 14.97 -16.92
C LEU A 455 13.59 13.56 -16.77
N ALA A 456 14.12 12.56 -17.48
CA ALA A 456 13.74 11.17 -17.29
C ALA A 456 14.03 10.68 -15.87
N VAL A 457 15.21 10.99 -15.32
CA VAL A 457 15.55 10.67 -13.92
C VAL A 457 14.61 11.37 -12.94
N VAL A 458 14.30 12.66 -13.14
CA VAL A 458 13.36 13.41 -12.28
C VAL A 458 11.94 12.85 -12.40
N VAL A 459 11.51 12.42 -13.58
CA VAL A 459 10.22 11.76 -13.79
C VAL A 459 10.20 10.40 -13.09
N GLU A 460 11.22 9.56 -13.25
CA GLU A 460 11.26 8.24 -12.61
C GLU A 460 11.39 8.34 -11.08
N THR A 461 12.22 9.25 -10.57
CA THR A 461 12.44 9.42 -9.12
C THR A 461 11.36 10.25 -8.45
N GLY A 462 10.79 11.25 -9.14
CA GLY A 462 9.76 12.14 -8.63
C GLY A 462 8.35 11.57 -8.78
N LEU A 463 8.02 10.97 -9.94
CA LEU A 463 6.73 10.33 -10.16
C LEU A 463 6.70 8.87 -9.68
N GLY A 464 7.86 8.20 -9.53
CA GLY A 464 7.93 6.88 -8.87
C GLY A 464 7.46 6.91 -7.41
N GLN A 465 7.50 8.07 -6.75
CA GLN A 465 6.94 8.24 -5.41
C GLN A 465 5.45 8.63 -5.40
N THR A 466 4.88 9.09 -6.52
CA THR A 466 3.45 9.47 -6.61
C THR A 466 2.59 8.47 -7.39
N CYS A 467 3.18 7.61 -8.23
CA CYS A 467 2.50 6.53 -8.97
C CYS A 467 2.36 5.21 -8.18
N SER A 468 2.63 5.19 -6.86
CA SER A 468 2.32 4.03 -6.02
C SER A 468 0.82 3.89 -5.68
N LEU A 469 -0.03 4.80 -6.16
CA LEU A 469 -1.46 4.82 -5.85
C LEU A 469 -2.36 4.19 -6.93
N THR A 470 -1.89 3.96 -8.17
CA THR A 470 -2.79 3.45 -9.23
C THR A 470 -2.23 2.35 -10.14
N CYS A 471 -0.94 2.01 -10.08
CA CYS A 471 -0.42 0.80 -10.74
C CYS A 471 -0.01 -0.23 -9.69
N GLY A 472 -0.99 -0.66 -8.89
CA GLY A 472 -0.93 -1.95 -8.23
C GLY A 472 -0.92 -3.03 -9.30
N ARG A 473 0.28 -3.41 -9.74
CA ARG A 473 0.51 -4.65 -10.46
C ARG A 473 -0.05 -5.74 -9.56
N ALA A 474 -1.19 -6.29 -9.96
CA ALA A 474 -1.70 -7.54 -9.42
C ALA A 474 -0.62 -8.60 -9.66
N VAL A 475 0.27 -8.74 -8.70
CA VAL A 475 1.06 -9.95 -8.49
C VAL A 475 0.20 -10.74 -7.50
N PRO A 476 -0.37 -11.87 -7.93
CA PRO A 476 -1.16 -12.72 -7.04
C PRO A 476 -0.30 -13.33 -5.93
#